data_AF-A0A2G9TL00-F1
#
_entry.id   AF-A0A2G9TL00-F1
#
_cell.length_a   1.000
_cell.length_b   1.000
_cell.length_c   1.000
_cell.angle_alpha   90.00
_cell.angle_beta   90.00
_cell.angle_gamma   90.00
#
_symmetry.space_group_name_H-M   'P 1'
#
loop_
_entity.id
_entity.type
_entity.pdbx_description
1 polymer ?
#
loop_
_entity_poly.entity_id
_entity_poly.type
_entity_poly.pdbx_seq_one_letter_code
_entity_poly.pdbx_strand_id
1 'polypeptide(L)'
;MLKDGLFADESAVAVMLRMFNETKRWDINICSMYLPKLKEFLQDTTLPESCRQVALSSLQCIATGLIDSLRNCARAPVSSIGVDVAAEERKKKADSCIEELKDLRDRRDHFYRKLSQEEVYRLDAIMVFLKPL
;
A
#
# COMPACT_ATOMS: atom_id res chain seq x y z
N MET A 1 -25.21 14.29 -4.79
CA MET A 1 -24.97 14.18 -6.24
C MET A 1 -23.49 14.04 -6.59
N LEU A 2 -22.58 14.95 -6.19
CA LEU A 2 -21.12 14.72 -6.42
C LEU A 2 -20.51 13.65 -5.51
N LYS A 3 -20.95 13.57 -4.25
CA LYS A 3 -20.44 12.58 -3.27
C LYS A 3 -20.76 11.14 -3.65
N ASP A 4 -21.92 10.89 -4.26
CA ASP A 4 -22.39 9.55 -4.60
C ASP A 4 -21.51 8.88 -5.66
N GLY A 5 -21.01 9.65 -6.64
CA GLY A 5 -20.08 9.16 -7.65
C GLY A 5 -18.69 8.85 -7.09
N LEU A 6 -18.21 9.65 -6.14
CA LEU A 6 -16.94 9.42 -5.46
C LEU A 6 -16.99 8.12 -4.62
N PHE A 7 -18.07 7.92 -3.85
CA PHE A 7 -18.24 6.69 -3.08
C PHE A 7 -18.31 5.43 -3.95
N ALA A 8 -18.88 5.52 -5.14
CA ALA A 8 -18.93 4.40 -6.08
C ALA A 8 -17.53 4.01 -6.57
N ASP A 9 -16.66 4.99 -6.85
CA ASP A 9 -15.28 4.76 -7.25
C ASP A 9 -14.46 4.12 -6.12
N GLU A 10 -14.59 4.63 -4.88
CA GLU A 10 -13.88 4.04 -3.73
C GLU A 10 -14.34 2.63 -3.40
N SER A 11 -15.63 2.35 -3.61
CA SER A 11 -16.18 1.01 -3.47
C SER A 11 -15.62 0.06 -4.53
N ALA A 12 -15.46 0.53 -5.78
CA ALA A 12 -14.84 -0.25 -6.85
C ALA A 12 -13.36 -0.54 -6.56
N VAL A 13 -12.62 0.46 -6.09
CA VAL A 13 -11.24 0.28 -5.60
C VAL A 13 -11.18 -0.75 -4.48
N ALA A 14 -12.07 -0.66 -3.48
CA ALA A 14 -12.12 -1.60 -2.38
C ALA A 14 -12.39 -3.05 -2.84
N VAL A 15 -13.21 -3.25 -3.87
CA VAL A 15 -13.43 -4.56 -4.50
C VAL A 15 -12.16 -5.07 -5.18
N MET A 16 -11.47 -4.23 -5.96
CA MET A 16 -10.21 -4.60 -6.62
C MET A 16 -9.14 -4.99 -5.60
N LEU A 17 -8.99 -4.20 -4.53
CA LEU A 17 -8.06 -4.50 -3.43
C LEU A 17 -8.36 -5.85 -2.79
N ARG A 18 -9.65 -6.15 -2.56
CA ARG A 18 -10.07 -7.45 -2.02
C ARG A 18 -9.67 -8.60 -2.94
N MET A 19 -9.88 -8.45 -4.24
CA MET A 19 -9.46 -9.45 -5.23
C MET A 19 -7.95 -9.67 -5.22
N PHE A 20 -7.14 -8.61 -5.16
CA PHE A 20 -5.69 -8.74 -5.07
C PHE A 20 -5.23 -9.47 -3.80
N ASN A 21 -5.90 -9.21 -2.68
CA ASN A 21 -5.63 -9.88 -1.40
C ASN A 21 -5.97 -11.37 -1.47
N GLU A 22 -7.15 -11.72 -1.96
CA GLU A 22 -7.63 -13.11 -2.05
C GLU A 22 -6.80 -13.94 -3.02
N THR A 23 -6.44 -13.36 -4.17
CA THR A 23 -5.65 -14.04 -5.21
C THR A 23 -4.14 -14.00 -4.97
N LYS A 24 -3.69 -13.25 -3.94
CA LYS A 24 -2.27 -13.00 -3.63
C LYS A 24 -1.48 -12.48 -4.84
N ARG A 25 -2.11 -11.63 -5.67
CA ARG A 25 -1.56 -11.11 -6.94
C ARG A 25 -0.83 -9.77 -6.79
N TRP A 26 -0.40 -9.42 -5.59
CA TRP A 26 0.36 -8.19 -5.37
C TRP A 26 1.71 -8.23 -6.07
N ASP A 27 1.94 -7.26 -6.95
CA ASP A 27 3.23 -6.99 -7.57
C ASP A 27 3.62 -5.52 -7.41
N ILE A 28 4.80 -5.15 -7.90
CA ILE A 28 5.36 -3.81 -7.76
C ILE A 28 4.51 -2.73 -8.46
N ASN A 29 3.89 -3.07 -9.60
CA ASN A 29 3.04 -2.12 -10.32
C ASN A 29 1.76 -1.85 -9.54
N ILE A 30 1.10 -2.92 -9.07
CA ILE A 30 -0.14 -2.83 -8.30
C ILE A 30 0.13 -2.11 -6.97
N CYS A 31 1.22 -2.46 -6.27
CA CYS A 31 1.63 -1.78 -5.05
C CYS A 31 1.87 -0.28 -5.30
N SER A 32 2.64 0.07 -6.33
CA SER A 32 2.94 1.47 -6.65
C SER A 32 1.69 2.29 -6.99
N MET A 33 0.69 1.66 -7.60
CA MET A 33 -0.55 2.32 -7.98
C MET A 33 -1.50 2.51 -6.80
N TYR A 34 -1.64 1.49 -5.95
CA TYR A 34 -2.67 1.48 -4.91
C TYR A 34 -2.19 1.88 -3.53
N LEU A 35 -0.88 1.85 -3.23
CA LEU A 35 -0.37 2.20 -1.91
C LEU A 35 -0.74 3.63 -1.44
N PRO A 36 -0.73 4.68 -2.29
CA PRO A 36 -1.26 6.00 -1.92
C PRO A 36 -2.74 5.92 -1.51
N LYS A 37 -3.52 5.11 -2.22
CA LYS A 37 -4.94 4.92 -1.96
C LYS A 37 -5.22 4.19 -0.66
N LEU A 38 -4.37 3.23 -0.30
CA LEU A 38 -4.43 2.58 1.01
C LEU A 38 -4.25 3.60 2.14
N LYS A 39 -3.32 4.54 2.00
CA LYS A 39 -3.12 5.62 2.98
C LYS A 39 -4.36 6.52 3.09
N GLU A 40 -4.98 6.88 1.97
CA GLU A 40 -6.24 7.63 1.98
C GLU A 40 -7.36 6.87 2.71
N PHE A 41 -7.51 5.57 2.48
CA PHE A 41 -8.53 4.75 3.15
C PHE A 41 -8.33 4.69 4.67
N LEU A 42 -7.08 4.69 5.13
CA LEU A 42 -6.79 4.78 6.57
C LEU A 42 -7.06 6.17 7.15
N GLN A 43 -6.99 7.23 6.34
CA GLN A 43 -7.11 8.62 6.80
C GLN A 43 -8.49 9.23 6.64
N ASP A 44 -9.32 8.72 5.73
CA ASP A 44 -10.64 9.26 5.47
C ASP A 44 -11.67 8.61 6.39
N THR A 45 -12.18 9.39 7.35
CA THR A 45 -13.21 8.95 8.30
C THR A 45 -14.62 8.99 7.70
N THR A 46 -14.79 9.53 6.49
CA THR A 46 -16.08 9.58 5.79
C THR A 46 -16.36 8.34 4.96
N LEU A 47 -15.32 7.54 4.68
CA LEU A 47 -15.47 6.26 3.98
C LEU A 47 -16.07 5.18 4.87
N PRO A 48 -16.81 4.22 4.28
CA PRO A 48 -17.29 3.04 5.00
C PRO A 48 -16.14 2.28 5.66
N GLU A 49 -16.39 1.72 6.84
CA GLU A 49 -15.42 0.92 7.59
C GLU A 49 -14.82 -0.22 6.74
N SER A 50 -15.62 -0.83 5.85
CA SER A 50 -15.16 -1.88 4.93
C SER A 50 -14.00 -1.46 4.03
N CYS A 51 -13.91 -0.18 3.64
CA CYS A 51 -12.80 0.38 2.86
C CYS A 51 -11.51 0.37 3.69
N ARG A 52 -11.61 0.74 4.97
CA ARG A 52 -10.47 0.74 5.89
C ARG A 52 -10.00 -0.68 6.22
N GLN A 53 -10.95 -1.58 6.44
CA GLN A 53 -10.66 -3.00 6.70
C GLN A 53 -9.93 -3.65 5.51
N VAL A 54 -10.35 -3.38 4.27
CA VAL A 54 -9.63 -3.88 3.09
C VAL A 54 -8.27 -3.22 2.93
N ALA A 55 -8.12 -1.94 3.30
CA ALA A 55 -6.82 -1.27 3.27
C ALA A 55 -5.81 -1.90 4.24
N LEU A 56 -6.22 -2.17 5.48
CA LEU A 56 -5.40 -2.89 6.46
C LEU A 56 -5.01 -4.28 5.99
N SER A 57 -5.96 -5.04 5.42
CA SER A 57 -5.66 -6.37 4.85
C SER A 57 -4.69 -6.29 3.67
N SER A 58 -4.83 -5.27 2.82
CA SER A 58 -3.93 -5.03 1.69
C SER A 58 -2.52 -4.70 2.14
N LEU A 59 -2.38 -3.79 3.11
CA LEU A 59 -1.10 -3.45 3.72
C LEU A 59 -0.44 -4.66 4.37
N GLN A 60 -1.22 -5.53 5.02
CA GLN A 60 -0.70 -6.79 5.57
C GLN A 60 -0.19 -7.73 4.47
N CYS A 61 -0.92 -7.90 3.37
CA CYS A 61 -0.47 -8.70 2.22
C CYS A 61 0.85 -8.16 1.63
N ILE A 62 0.94 -6.84 1.43
CA ILE A 62 2.17 -6.19 0.94
C ILE A 62 3.32 -6.41 1.92
N ALA A 63 3.09 -6.11 3.21
CA ALA A 63 4.11 -6.16 4.25
C ALA A 63 4.68 -7.58 4.47
N THR A 64 3.86 -8.61 4.32
CA THR A 64 4.26 -10.00 4.52
C THR A 64 4.73 -10.71 3.24
N GLY A 65 4.34 -10.23 2.06
CA GLY A 65 4.54 -10.95 0.80
C GLY A 65 5.37 -10.22 -0.27
N LEU A 66 5.47 -8.89 -0.21
CA LEU A 66 6.07 -8.09 -1.29
C LEU A 66 7.33 -7.33 -0.88
N ILE A 67 7.58 -7.15 0.43
CA ILE A 67 8.71 -6.36 0.95
C ILE A 67 10.07 -6.83 0.42
N ASP A 68 10.35 -8.14 0.47
CA ASP A 68 11.64 -8.65 0.00
C ASP A 68 11.82 -8.45 -1.51
N SER A 69 10.75 -8.64 -2.29
CA SER A 69 10.74 -8.37 -3.73
C SER A 69 10.99 -6.89 -4.05
N LEU A 70 10.39 -5.97 -3.28
CA LEU A 70 10.64 -4.53 -3.40
C LEU A 70 12.10 -4.21 -3.12
N ARG A 71 12.66 -4.72 -2.01
CA ARG A 71 14.06 -4.48 -1.64
C ARG A 71 15.03 -5.04 -2.66
N ASN A 72 14.76 -6.24 -3.20
CA ASN A 72 15.59 -6.85 -4.23
C ASN A 72 15.56 -6.03 -5.53
N CYS A 73 14.40 -5.53 -5.94
CA CYS A 73 14.28 -4.66 -7.12
C CYS A 73 14.97 -3.30 -6.90
N ALA A 74 14.79 -2.68 -5.74
CA ALA A 74 15.44 -1.43 -5.36
C ALA A 74 16.97 -1.56 -5.33
N ARG A 75 17.51 -2.70 -4.87
CA ARG A 75 18.95 -2.97 -4.82
C ARG A 75 19.54 -3.44 -6.15
N ALA A 76 18.72 -3.78 -7.13
CA ALA A 76 19.20 -4.24 -8.42
C ALA A 76 20.16 -3.20 -9.02
N PRO A 77 21.30 -3.63 -9.59
CA PRO A 77 22.24 -2.72 -10.22
C PRO A 77 21.54 -1.95 -11.33
N VAL A 78 21.91 -0.68 -11.50
CA VAL A 78 21.42 0.11 -12.62
C VAL A 78 22.01 -0.53 -13.88
N SER A 79 21.19 -1.22 -14.66
CA SER A 79 21.56 -1.63 -16.01
C SER A 79 22.05 -0.39 -16.77
N SER A 80 23.07 -0.52 -17.61
CA SER A 80 23.61 0.60 -18.40
C SER A 80 22.48 1.50 -18.92
N ILE A 81 22.48 2.76 -18.45
CA ILE A 81 21.38 3.72 -18.61
C ILE A 81 20.88 3.69 -20.05
N GLY A 82 19.56 3.50 -20.22
CA GLY A 82 18.90 3.51 -21.54
C GLY A 82 18.86 2.19 -22.30
N VAL A 83 19.45 1.10 -21.79
CA VAL A 83 19.39 -0.23 -22.45
C VAL A 83 18.19 -1.05 -21.99
N ASP A 84 17.83 -0.97 -20.70
CA ASP A 84 16.67 -1.68 -20.13
C ASP A 84 15.76 -0.72 -19.37
N VAL A 85 14.96 0.03 -20.13
CA VAL A 85 13.97 0.99 -19.61
C VAL A 85 12.95 0.31 -18.70
N ALA A 86 12.60 -0.96 -18.97
CA ALA A 86 11.62 -1.69 -18.18
C ALA A 86 12.17 -2.06 -16.80
N ALA A 87 13.44 -2.44 -16.70
CA ALA A 87 14.10 -2.69 -15.42
C ALA A 87 14.25 -1.39 -14.61
N GLU A 88 14.61 -0.29 -15.26
CA GLU A 88 14.76 1.02 -14.61
C GLU A 88 13.42 1.53 -14.04
N GLU A 89 12.34 1.44 -14.81
CA GLU A 89 11.00 1.81 -14.35
C GLU A 89 10.52 0.91 -13.20
N ARG A 90 10.81 -0.40 -13.25
CA ARG A 90 10.47 -1.33 -12.16
C ARG A 90 11.22 -0.97 -10.87
N LYS A 91 12.51 -0.63 -10.97
CA LYS A 91 13.32 -0.18 -9.83
C LYS A 91 12.75 1.11 -9.24
N LYS A 92 12.44 2.11 -10.08
CA LYS A 92 11.84 3.37 -9.65
C LYS A 92 10.50 3.18 -8.91
N LYS A 93 9.63 2.29 -9.41
CA LYS A 93 8.38 1.94 -8.73
C LYS A 93 8.63 1.24 -7.40
N ALA A 94 9.63 0.35 -7.33
CA ALA A 94 9.99 -0.32 -6.10
C ALA A 94 10.51 0.68 -5.04
N ASP A 95 11.39 1.60 -5.45
CA ASP A 95 11.89 2.67 -4.59
C ASP A 95 10.74 3.55 -4.07
N SER A 96 9.83 3.95 -4.96
CA SER A 96 8.63 4.72 -4.59
C SER A 96 7.76 3.98 -3.56
N CYS A 97 7.50 2.69 -3.76
CA CYS A 97 6.74 1.89 -2.80
C CYS A 97 7.44 1.82 -1.43
N ILE A 98 8.76 1.65 -1.41
CA ILE A 98 9.54 1.59 -0.16
C ILE A 98 9.44 2.92 0.58
N GLU A 99 9.60 4.05 -0.11
CA GLU A 99 9.48 5.37 0.50
C GLU A 99 8.07 5.63 1.04
N GLU A 100 7.04 5.24 0.30
CA GLU A 100 5.64 5.34 0.74
C GLU A 100 5.33 4.46 1.97
N LEU A 101 5.96 3.29 2.09
CA LEU A 101 5.84 2.40 3.25
C LEU A 101 6.61 2.94 4.47
N LYS A 102 7.80 3.52 4.27
CA LYS A 102 8.53 4.22 5.33
C LYS A 102 7.75 5.42 5.83
N ASP A 103 7.19 6.18 4.91
CA ASP A 103 6.33 7.31 5.21
C ASP A 103 5.09 6.91 6.03
N LEU A 104 4.44 5.81 5.66
CA LEU A 104 3.34 5.22 6.43
C LEU A 104 3.78 4.84 7.86
N ARG A 105 4.96 4.23 8.00
CA ARG A 105 5.54 3.84 9.30
C ARG A 105 5.88 5.05 10.16
N ASP A 106 6.56 6.03 9.58
CA ASP A 106 7.09 7.18 10.31
C ASP A 106 5.95 8.14 10.71
N ARG A 107 4.87 8.18 9.92
CA ARG A 107 3.67 8.96 10.21
C ARG A 107 2.54 8.15 10.85
N ARG A 108 2.81 6.95 11.39
CA ARG A 108 1.79 6.06 11.99
C ARG A 108 0.87 6.73 13.01
N ASP A 109 1.40 7.64 13.83
CA ASP A 109 0.62 8.35 14.85
C ASP A 109 -0.48 9.23 14.24
N HIS A 110 -0.29 9.72 13.01
CA HIS A 110 -1.33 10.45 12.29
C HIS A 110 -2.51 9.55 11.92
N PHE A 111 -2.23 8.30 11.56
CA PHE A 111 -3.27 7.32 11.26
C PHE A 111 -3.96 6.86 12.54
N TYR A 112 -3.22 6.56 13.62
CA TYR A 112 -3.78 6.07 14.88
C TYR A 112 -4.88 6.98 15.46
N ARG A 113 -4.76 8.30 15.30
CA ARG A 113 -5.77 9.27 15.75
C ARG A 113 -7.14 9.11 15.08
N LYS A 114 -7.20 8.40 13.96
CA LYS A 114 -8.39 8.23 13.11
C LYS A 114 -8.91 6.79 13.10
N LEU A 115 -8.16 5.87 13.70
CA LEU A 115 -8.45 4.45 13.72
C LEU A 115 -9.13 4.03 15.03
N SER A 116 -9.98 3.01 14.97
CA SER A 116 -10.47 2.33 16.15
C SER A 116 -9.35 1.57 16.86
N GLN A 117 -9.57 1.17 18.11
CA GLN A 117 -8.56 0.43 18.87
C GLN A 117 -8.16 -0.89 18.18
N GLU A 118 -9.12 -1.61 17.60
CA GLU A 118 -8.85 -2.83 16.83
C GLU A 118 -7.98 -2.55 15.60
N GLU A 119 -8.32 -1.50 14.85
CA GLU A 119 -7.59 -1.09 13.65
C GLU A 119 -6.15 -0.65 13.98
N VAL A 120 -5.95 0.04 15.12
CA VAL A 120 -4.62 0.37 15.63
C VAL A 120 -3.80 -0.88 15.90
N TYR A 121 -4.36 -1.89 16.58
CA TYR A 121 -3.64 -3.14 16.83
C TYR A 121 -3.24 -3.86 15.54
N ARG A 122 -4.14 -3.89 14.54
CA ARG A 122 -3.84 -4.45 13.23
C ARG A 122 -2.71 -3.67 12.54
N LEU A 123 -2.77 -2.35 12.57
CA LEU A 123 -1.74 -1.51 11.95
C LEU A 123 -0.39 -1.67 12.67
N ASP A 124 -0.36 -1.73 14.00
CA ASP A 124 0.86 -1.99 14.79
C ASP A 124 1.51 -3.33 14.42
N ALA A 125 0.71 -4.38 14.23
CA ALA A 125 1.21 -5.69 13.78
C ALA A 125 1.87 -5.59 12.39
N ILE A 126 1.29 -4.80 11.48
CA ILE A 126 1.87 -4.53 10.15
C ILE A 126 3.19 -3.76 10.29
N MET A 127 3.28 -2.78 11.20
CA MET A 127 4.49 -1.98 11.40
C MET A 127 5.71 -2.83 11.75
N VAL A 128 5.54 -3.98 12.41
CA VAL A 128 6.64 -4.91 12.71
C VAL A 128 7.41 -5.31 11.46
N PHE A 129 6.71 -5.55 10.35
CA PHE A 129 7.31 -5.91 9.06
C PHE A 129 7.94 -4.72 8.32
N LEU A 130 7.50 -3.49 8.63
CA LEU A 130 8.01 -2.27 8.02
C LEU A 130 9.21 -1.67 8.79
N LYS A 131 9.48 -2.12 10.02
CA LYS A 131 10.66 -1.70 10.81
C LYS A 131 11.99 -1.85 10.07
N PRO A 132 12.26 -2.91 9.29
CA PRO A 132 13.54 -3.09 8.61
C PRO A 132 13.74 -2.28 7.33
N LEU A 133 12.74 -1.49 6.91
CA LEU A 133 12.78 -0.66 5.70
C LEU A 133 13.60 0.61 5.87
#